data_AF-A0AA88JGU6-F1
#
_entry.id   AF-A0AA88JGU6-F1
#
_cell.length_a   1.000
_cell.length_b   1.000
_cell.length_c   1.000
_cell.angle_alpha   90.00
_cell.angle_beta   90.00
_cell.angle_gamma   90.00
#
_symmetry.space_group_name_H-M   'P 1'
#
loop_
_entity.id
_entity.type
_entity.pdbx_description
1 polymer ?
#
loop_
_entity_poly.entity_id
_entity_poly.type
_entity_poly.pdbx_seq_one_letter_code
_entity_poly.pdbx_strand_id
1 'polypeptide(L)' 'MQDYKRFAKAMLDVYEHATFGWAYWSYKNQNNHWSLKWMIENNYIKL' A
#
# COMPACT_ATOMS: atom_id res chain seq x y z
N MET A 1 -6.44 11.33 -7.10
CA MET A 1 -6.12 10.98 -5.68
C MET A 1 -7.03 9.89 -5.13
N GLN A 2 -8.32 9.88 -5.49
CA GLN A 2 -9.27 8.88 -5.00
C GLN A 2 -8.98 7.45 -5.53
N ASP A 3 -8.45 7.35 -6.74
CA ASP A 3 -8.11 6.06 -7.36
C ASP A 3 -6.95 5.34 -6.66
N TYR A 4 -5.94 6.08 -6.17
CA TYR A 4 -4.85 5.49 -5.40
C TYR A 4 -5.35 4.87 -4.08
N LYS A 5 -6.31 5.50 -3.42
CA LYS A 5 -6.95 4.93 -2.21
C LYS A 5 -7.77 3.69 -2.55
N ARG A 6 -8.50 3.69 -3.66
CA ARG A 6 -9.26 2.52 -4.12
C ARG A 6 -8.34 1.35 -4.47
N PHE A 7 -7.24 1.63 -5.17
CA PHE A 7 -6.25 0.64 -5.56
C PHE A 7 -5.52 0.03 -4.35
N ALA A 8 -5.10 0.89 -3.41
CA ALA A 8 -4.52 0.45 -2.14
C ALA A 8 -5.48 -0.46 -1.36
N LYS A 9 -6.76 -0.08 -1.25
CA LYS A 9 -7.77 -0.90 -0.58
C LYS A 9 -7.97 -2.26 -1.27
N ALA A 10 -8.09 -2.27 -2.60
CA ALA A 10 -8.25 -3.51 -3.36
C ALA A 10 -7.02 -4.43 -3.23
N MET A 11 -5.81 -3.86 -3.21
CA MET A 11 -4.59 -4.64 -2.94
C MET A 11 -4.63 -5.29 -1.56
N LEU A 12 -4.97 -4.55 -0.51
CA LEU A 12 -5.05 -5.09 0.85
C LEU A 12 -6.10 -6.19 0.96
N ASP A 13 -7.27 -6.00 0.37
CA ASP A 13 -8.38 -6.96 0.37
C ASP A 13 -7.99 -8.28 -0.31
N VAL A 14 -7.25 -8.22 -1.43
CA VAL A 14 -6.76 -9.42 -2.12
C VAL A 14 -5.61 -10.07 -1.37
N TYR A 15 -4.69 -9.25 -0.85
CA TYR A 15 -3.47 -9.75 -0.23
C TYR A 15 -3.64 -10.22 1.21
N GLU A 16 -4.64 -9.75 1.96
CA GLU A 16 -4.96 -10.32 3.29
C GLU A 16 -5.41 -11.79 3.18
N HIS A 17 -6.01 -12.15 2.04
CA HIS A 17 -6.44 -13.50 1.73
C HIS A 17 -5.31 -14.36 1.11
N ALA A 18 -4.13 -13.79 0.87
CA ALA A 18 -3.01 -14.52 0.29
C ALA A 18 -2.37 -15.46 1.32
N THR A 19 -2.31 -16.75 0.99
CA THR A 19 -1.81 -17.81 1.88
C THR A 19 -0.31 -17.73 2.19
N PHE A 20 0.48 -17.08 1.33
CA PHE A 20 1.92 -16.86 1.52
C PHE A 20 2.26 -15.45 2.01
N GLY A 21 1.24 -14.67 2.42
CA GLY A 21 1.39 -13.27 2.76
C GLY A 21 1.75 -12.40 1.55
N TRP A 22 2.13 -11.16 1.82
CA TRP A 22 2.47 -10.18 0.81
C TRP A 22 3.51 -9.19 1.35
N ALA A 23 4.26 -8.57 0.44
CA ALA A 23 5.24 -7.56 0.78
C ALA A 23 5.10 -6.37 -0.16
N TYR A 24 5.01 -5.17 0.41
CA TYR A 24 4.97 -3.94 -0.37
C TYR A 24 6.36 -3.56 -0.86
N TRP A 25 6.49 -3.27 -2.15
CA TRP A 25 7.71 -2.72 -2.74
C TRP A 25 7.58 -1.20 -2.94
N SER A 26 8.37 -0.33 -2.30
CA SER A 26 9.43 -0.55 -1.30
C SER A 26 9.11 0.21 0.00
N TYR A 27 9.82 -0.10 1.09
CA TYR A 27 9.66 0.61 2.37
C TYR A 27 9.98 2.12 2.24
N LYS A 28 11.08 2.45 1.55
CA LYS A 28 11.55 3.82 1.32
C LYS A 28 11.94 4.00 -0.14
N ASN A 29 11.30 4.95 -0.81
CA ASN A 29 11.59 5.34 -2.19
C ASN A 29 11.67 6.87 -2.27
N GLN A 30 12.48 7.41 -3.19
CA GLN A 30 12.49 8.85 -3.48
C GLN A 30 11.15 9.34 -4.06
N ASN A 31 10.40 8.44 -4.73
CA ASN A 31 9.05 8.72 -5.19
C ASN A 31 8.02 8.35 -4.11
N ASN A 32 7.32 9.37 -3.60
CA ASN A 32 6.36 9.26 -2.49
C ASN A 32 5.30 8.17 -2.68
N HIS A 33 4.81 7.97 -3.91
CA HIS A 33 3.77 6.98 -4.20
C HIS A 33 4.24 5.53 -4.15
N TRP A 34 5.56 5.31 -4.09
CA TRP A 34 6.20 4.00 -4.03
C TRP A 34 6.90 3.74 -2.68
N SER A 35 6.71 4.64 -1.71
CA SER A 35 7.20 4.46 -0.35
C SER A 35 6.05 4.06 0.56
N LEU A 36 6.11 2.83 1.09
CA LEU A 36 5.14 2.35 2.08
C LEU A 36 5.05 3.31 3.27
N LYS A 37 6.20 3.80 3.75
CA LYS A 37 6.27 4.75 4.86
C LYS A 37 5.42 6.00 4.57
N TRP A 38 5.60 6.61 3.41
CA TRP A 38 4.83 7.79 3.02
C TRP A 38 3.33 7.49 2.87
N MET A 39 2.98 6.32 2.32
CA MET A 39 1.60 5.87 2.15
C MET A 39 0.88 5.67 3.49
N ILE A 40 1.58 5.15 4.52
CA ILE A 40 1.04 5.00 5.88
C ILE A 40 0.91 6.37 6.56
N GLU A 41 1.96 7.20 6.52
CA GLU A 41 1.95 8.55 7.14
C GLU A 41 0.86 9.46 6.55
N ASN A 42 0.53 9.31 5.27
CA ASN A 42 -0.49 10.09 4.59
C ASN A 42 -1.88 9.40 4.57
N ASN A 43 -2.08 8.34 5.36
CA ASN A 43 -3.36 7.61 5.45
C ASN A 43 -3.91 7.09 4.11
N TYR A 44 -3.04 6.65 3.19
CA TYR A 44 -3.43 5.97 1.96
C TYR A 44 -3.58 4.45 2.14
N ILE A 45 -2.73 3.86 2.97
CA ILE A 45 -2.75 2.43 3.34
C ILE A 45 -2.87 2.36 4.86
N LYS A 46 -3.76 1.49 5.35
CA LYS A 46 -3.87 1.16 6.76
C LYS A 46 -3.63 -0.35 6.89
N LEU A 47 -2.47 -0.69 7.44
CA LEU A 47 -2.11 -2.05 7.84
C LEU A 47 -2.74 -2.39 9.19
#